data_AF-A0A285I7Y3-F1
#
_entry.id   AF-A0A285I7Y3-F1
#
_cell.length_a   1.000
_cell.length_b   1.000
_cell.length_c   1.000
_cell.angle_alpha   90.00
_cell.angle_beta   90.00
_cell.angle_gamma   90.00
#
_symmetry.space_group_name_H-M   'P 1'
#
loop_
_entity.id
_entity.type
_entity.pdbx_description
1 polymer ?
#
loop_
_entity_poly.entity_id
_entity_poly.type
_entity_poly.pdbx_seq_one_letter_code
_entity_poly.pdbx_strand_id
1 'polypeptide(L)'
;MNNRFNRLLLIFFMLSVLIVNFTADTYAATWHDVTEDIEIRINKGLELYKKGDVEGAKKSITDAYFIPFEGEEMEQAIQRYIGGQNAFKVEYMFSQIKKLMDKGASQQEVQALADMLLKELDLYATSLNELAPRENDSPLAKFIYSFMIIVREGFEAILVISAILAYLIKSGNEDKAKTVYNSTIVALVASVLTAFLFKYVFHISGLGQELLEGITMLLAMVVLFSVSFWLISKVEAKKWEEYIQGKVKDSLATGNSWALWSAVFLAVYREGAETVLFYQALFAKTDKSAYGMIGLGFLVGCVALAIIYMIVKKGSMKLPLKPFFIVTSGLLYYLAFVFAGQGMRELQEASILGATRIDGLPTITWLGVYPTWQTLSLQVLLVIAAIIGLIYSFKGNEQVA
;
A
#
# COMPACT_ATOMS: atom_id res chain seq x y z
N MET A 1 29.01 -10.65 -23.51
CA MET A 1 27.59 -10.20 -23.58
C MET A 1 26.85 -10.22 -22.24
N ASN A 2 27.18 -11.10 -21.28
CA ASN A 2 26.48 -11.20 -19.97
C ASN A 2 26.44 -9.93 -19.11
N ASN A 3 27.50 -9.12 -19.04
CA ASN A 3 27.53 -7.99 -18.08
C ASN A 3 26.61 -6.81 -18.43
N ARG A 4 26.36 -6.53 -19.72
CA ARG A 4 25.47 -5.43 -20.13
C ARG A 4 23.99 -5.79 -19.94
N PHE A 5 23.63 -7.04 -20.23
CA PHE A 5 22.28 -7.55 -20.02
C PHE A 5 21.96 -7.69 -18.53
N ASN A 6 22.88 -8.22 -17.72
CA ASN A 6 22.72 -8.27 -16.26
C ASN A 6 22.59 -6.87 -15.65
N ARG A 7 23.31 -5.86 -16.16
CA ARG A 7 23.15 -4.45 -15.76
C ARG A 7 21.79 -3.89 -16.16
N LEU A 8 21.32 -4.16 -17.37
CA LEU A 8 20.00 -3.70 -17.83
C LEU A 8 18.86 -4.33 -17.03
N LEU A 9 18.99 -5.61 -16.65
CA LEU A 9 18.04 -6.31 -15.77
C LEU A 9 18.07 -5.76 -14.35
N LEU A 10 19.26 -5.43 -13.82
CA LEU A 10 19.43 -4.76 -12.52
C LEU A 10 18.86 -3.35 -12.53
N ILE A 11 19.05 -2.60 -13.62
CA ILE A 11 18.51 -1.25 -13.79
C ILE A 11 17.00 -1.29 -13.95
N PHE A 12 16.47 -2.19 -14.78
CA PHE A 12 15.03 -2.40 -14.92
C PHE A 12 14.40 -2.81 -13.59
N PHE A 13 15.06 -3.69 -12.83
CA PHE A 13 14.63 -4.11 -11.50
C PHE A 13 14.69 -2.97 -10.46
N MET A 14 15.78 -2.20 -10.44
CA MET A 14 15.89 -1.03 -9.56
C MET A 14 14.85 0.02 -9.92
N LEU A 15 14.59 0.25 -11.21
CA LEU A 15 13.53 1.13 -11.68
C LEU A 15 12.14 0.59 -11.34
N SER A 16 11.90 -0.72 -11.45
CA SER A 16 10.60 -1.31 -11.08
C SER A 16 10.31 -1.22 -9.59
N VAL A 17 11.34 -1.22 -8.75
CA VAL A 17 11.19 -1.03 -7.30
C VAL A 17 11.12 0.45 -6.92
N LEU A 18 11.82 1.35 -7.62
CA LEU A 18 11.77 2.80 -7.38
C LEU A 18 10.42 3.44 -7.74
N ILE A 19 9.66 2.86 -8.67
CA ILE A 19 8.36 3.39 -9.14
C ILE A 19 7.22 3.11 -8.13
N VAL A 20 7.46 2.33 -7.08
CA VAL A 20 6.46 1.98 -6.04
C VAL A 20 6.07 3.17 -5.15
N ASN A 21 6.82 4.28 -5.18
CA ASN A 21 6.49 5.49 -4.41
C ASN A 21 5.34 6.33 -4.98
N PHE A 22 4.62 5.82 -5.97
CA PHE A 22 3.25 6.27 -6.21
C PHE A 22 2.32 5.12 -5.82
N THR A 23 2.17 4.90 -4.50
CA THR A 23 0.79 4.67 -4.04
C THR A 23 0.05 5.91 -4.51
N ALA A 24 -0.71 5.76 -5.60
CA ALA A 24 -1.69 6.75 -5.95
C ALA A 24 -2.63 6.80 -4.75
N ASP A 25 -2.43 7.78 -3.86
CA ASP A 25 -3.54 8.41 -3.19
C ASP A 25 -4.44 8.86 -4.35
N THR A 26 -5.45 8.02 -4.66
CA THR A 26 -6.36 8.28 -5.76
C THR A 26 -7.33 9.31 -5.28
N TYR A 27 -6.84 10.52 -5.41
CA TYR A 27 -7.54 11.75 -5.43
C TYR A 27 -8.69 11.71 -6.46
N ALA A 28 -9.85 12.29 -6.15
CA ALA A 28 -10.97 12.47 -7.07
C ALA A 28 -10.47 12.96 -8.45
N ALA A 29 -11.07 12.51 -9.55
CA ALA A 29 -10.48 12.71 -10.88
C ALA A 29 -10.29 14.19 -11.24
N THR A 30 -11.16 15.06 -10.73
CA THR A 30 -11.08 16.51 -10.86
C THR A 30 -11.37 17.20 -9.53
N TRP A 31 -11.01 18.49 -9.44
CA TRP A 31 -11.41 19.30 -8.29
C TRP A 31 -12.93 19.47 -8.19
N HIS A 32 -13.67 19.33 -9.30
CA HIS A 32 -15.12 19.41 -9.28
C HIS A 32 -15.76 18.15 -8.70
N ASP A 33 -15.15 16.98 -8.91
CA ASP A 33 -15.61 15.73 -8.28
C ASP A 33 -15.46 15.82 -6.75
N VAL A 34 -14.40 16.48 -6.26
CA VAL A 34 -14.24 16.78 -4.82
C VAL A 34 -15.39 17.67 -4.33
N THR A 35 -15.72 18.74 -5.08
CA THR A 35 -16.81 19.65 -4.68
C THR A 35 -18.18 18.99 -4.75
N GLU A 36 -18.40 18.06 -5.68
CA GLU A 36 -19.64 17.30 -5.80
C GLU A 36 -19.85 16.38 -4.58
N ASP A 37 -18.80 15.68 -4.11
CA ASP A 37 -18.90 14.89 -2.87
C ASP A 37 -19.14 15.77 -1.63
N ILE A 38 -18.49 16.95 -1.57
CA ILE A 38 -18.78 17.95 -0.53
C ILE A 38 -20.26 18.36 -0.57
N GLU A 39 -20.78 18.68 -1.76
CA GLU A 39 -22.17 19.10 -1.98
C GLU A 39 -23.17 18.03 -1.54
N ILE A 40 -22.95 16.77 -1.93
CA ILE A 40 -23.81 15.65 -1.53
C ILE A 40 -23.91 15.54 -0.01
N ARG A 41 -22.78 15.64 0.69
CA ARG A 41 -22.72 15.53 2.16
C ARG A 41 -23.32 16.74 2.86
N ILE A 42 -23.09 17.95 2.33
CA ILE A 42 -23.71 19.17 2.85
C ILE A 42 -25.22 19.12 2.70
N ASN A 43 -25.72 18.73 1.52
CA ASN A 43 -27.16 18.60 1.25
C ASN A 43 -27.81 17.54 2.16
N LYS A 44 -27.13 16.40 2.37
CA LYS A 44 -27.56 15.41 3.37
C LYS A 44 -27.63 16.00 4.78
N GLY A 45 -26.65 16.80 5.18
CA GLY A 45 -26.65 17.49 6.47
C GLY A 45 -27.82 18.46 6.62
N LEU A 46 -28.10 19.24 5.59
CA LEU A 46 -29.24 20.17 5.54
C LEU A 46 -30.59 19.44 5.64
N GLU A 47 -30.74 18.30 4.96
CA GLU A 47 -31.94 17.46 5.08
C GLU A 47 -32.14 16.89 6.48
N LEU A 48 -31.08 16.41 7.12
CA LEU A 48 -31.14 15.90 8.50
C LEU A 48 -31.51 17.02 9.47
N TYR A 49 -30.93 18.21 9.29
CA TYR A 49 -31.26 19.38 10.10
C TYR A 49 -32.73 19.77 9.93
N LYS A 50 -33.25 19.70 8.70
CA LYS A 50 -34.67 19.94 8.41
C LYS A 50 -35.61 18.95 9.11
N LYS A 51 -35.16 17.71 9.31
CA LYS A 51 -35.89 16.66 10.03
C LYS A 51 -35.73 16.76 11.56
N GLY A 52 -34.96 17.73 12.06
CA GLY A 52 -34.69 17.92 13.48
C GLY A 52 -33.55 17.07 14.03
N ASP A 53 -32.83 16.32 13.18
CA ASP A 53 -31.66 15.53 13.56
C ASP A 53 -30.39 16.40 13.49
N VAL A 54 -30.17 17.18 14.55
CA VAL A 54 -29.04 18.12 14.64
C VAL A 54 -27.70 17.40 14.69
N GLU A 55 -27.62 16.27 15.40
CA GLU A 55 -26.36 15.51 15.54
C GLU A 55 -25.99 14.81 14.24
N GLY A 56 -26.95 14.19 13.54
CA GLY A 56 -26.73 13.62 12.20
C GLY A 56 -26.38 14.67 11.16
N ALA A 57 -26.98 15.86 11.25
CA ALA A 57 -26.64 16.99 10.39
C ALA A 57 -25.19 17.44 10.58
N LYS A 58 -24.78 17.70 11.82
CA LYS A 58 -23.41 18.10 12.16
C LYS A 58 -22.38 17.04 11.79
N LYS A 59 -22.71 15.75 11.94
CA LYS A 59 -21.88 14.65 11.46
C LYS A 59 -21.68 14.78 9.94
N SER A 60 -22.74 14.94 9.17
CA SER A 60 -22.64 15.06 7.70
C SER A 60 -21.80 16.26 7.26
N ILE A 61 -21.89 17.41 7.95
CA ILE A 61 -21.02 18.58 7.69
C ILE A 61 -19.56 18.30 8.07
N THR A 62 -19.33 17.52 9.13
CA THR A 62 -17.99 17.11 9.55
C THR A 62 -17.37 16.12 8.55
N ASP A 63 -18.16 15.16 8.06
CA ASP A 63 -17.78 14.22 7.01
C ASP A 63 -17.43 14.97 5.71
N ALA A 64 -18.19 16.01 5.34
CA ALA A 64 -17.89 16.86 4.19
C ALA A 64 -16.55 17.60 4.29
N TYR A 65 -16.15 17.99 5.51
CA TYR A 65 -14.87 18.63 5.77
C TYR A 65 -13.71 17.62 5.72
N PHE A 66 -13.80 16.53 6.48
CA PHE A 66 -12.67 15.62 6.63
C PHE A 66 -12.47 14.69 5.43
N ILE A 67 -13.55 14.20 4.81
CA ILE A 67 -13.44 13.17 3.76
C ILE A 67 -13.05 13.82 2.42
N PRO A 68 -13.91 14.60 1.75
CA PRO A 68 -13.52 15.20 0.48
C PRO A 68 -12.73 16.51 0.63
N PHE A 69 -12.97 17.39 1.59
CA PHE A 69 -12.24 18.67 1.60
C PHE A 69 -10.78 18.55 2.09
N GLU A 70 -10.53 17.89 3.23
CA GLU A 70 -9.18 17.62 3.76
C GLU A 70 -8.58 16.36 3.13
N GLY A 71 -9.33 15.25 3.10
CA GLY A 71 -8.85 13.94 2.65
C GLY A 71 -8.52 13.85 1.16
N GLU A 72 -9.14 14.69 0.33
CA GLU A 72 -8.81 14.80 -1.10
C GLU A 72 -7.81 15.93 -1.39
N GLU A 73 -7.12 16.45 -0.37
CA GLU A 73 -6.11 17.53 -0.44
C GLU A 73 -6.60 18.88 -1.00
N MET A 74 -7.91 19.12 -1.06
CA MET A 74 -8.44 20.40 -1.57
C MET A 74 -8.07 21.57 -0.68
N GLU A 75 -8.08 21.40 0.64
CA GLU A 75 -7.62 22.42 1.59
C GLU A 75 -6.18 22.85 1.30
N GLN A 76 -5.27 21.88 1.15
CA GLN A 76 -3.86 22.17 0.93
C GLN A 76 -3.61 22.75 -0.47
N ALA A 77 -4.36 22.30 -1.47
CA ALA A 77 -4.31 22.89 -2.81
C ALA A 77 -4.78 24.35 -2.82
N ILE A 78 -5.89 24.66 -2.15
CA ILE A 78 -6.35 26.05 -1.98
C ILE A 78 -5.26 26.85 -1.25
N GLN A 79 -4.73 26.35 -0.13
CA GLN A 79 -3.71 27.05 0.66
C GLN A 79 -2.47 27.38 -0.16
N ARG A 80 -2.02 26.44 -1.00
CA ARG A 80 -0.79 26.53 -1.79
C ARG A 80 -0.95 27.39 -3.06
N TYR A 81 -2.04 27.21 -3.80
CA TYR A 81 -2.19 27.77 -5.15
C TYR A 81 -3.13 28.97 -5.22
N ILE A 82 -4.10 29.07 -4.30
CA ILE A 82 -5.07 30.17 -4.25
C ILE A 82 -4.76 31.12 -3.08
N GLY A 83 -4.26 30.60 -1.97
CA GLY A 83 -3.76 31.34 -0.81
C GLY A 83 -4.39 30.90 0.51
N GLY A 84 -3.58 30.89 1.59
CA GLY A 84 -4.00 30.42 2.91
C GLY A 84 -5.17 31.16 3.55
N GLN A 85 -5.41 32.43 3.19
CA GLN A 85 -6.60 33.16 3.66
C GLN A 85 -7.90 32.56 3.10
N ASN A 86 -7.86 32.01 1.88
CA ASN A 86 -9.01 31.38 1.25
C ASN A 86 -9.29 29.98 1.84
N ALA A 87 -8.23 29.21 2.14
CA ALA A 87 -8.37 27.95 2.88
C ALA A 87 -9.01 28.18 4.26
N PHE A 88 -8.47 29.15 5.02
CA PHE A 88 -9.03 29.55 6.30
C PHE A 88 -10.49 30.02 6.22
N LYS A 89 -10.86 30.76 5.17
CA LYS A 89 -12.25 31.20 4.94
C LYS A 89 -13.19 30.00 4.81
N VAL A 90 -12.81 28.99 4.04
CA VAL A 90 -13.60 27.76 3.84
C VAL A 90 -13.73 26.96 5.14
N GLU A 91 -12.62 26.72 5.84
CA GLU A 91 -12.61 26.08 7.17
C GLU A 91 -13.54 26.79 8.15
N TYR A 92 -13.47 28.13 8.16
CA TYR A 92 -14.32 28.96 9.00
C TYR A 92 -15.81 28.78 8.66
N MET A 93 -16.17 28.69 7.37
CA MET A 93 -17.55 28.47 6.93
C MET A 93 -18.08 27.11 7.37
N PHE A 94 -17.32 26.02 7.22
CA PHE A 94 -17.69 24.69 7.75
C PHE A 94 -17.96 24.74 9.26
N SER A 95 -17.09 25.41 10.01
CA SER A 95 -17.24 25.61 11.46
C SER A 95 -18.50 26.42 11.81
N GLN A 96 -18.76 27.51 11.07
CA GLN A 96 -19.94 28.35 11.30
C GLN A 96 -21.25 27.64 10.98
N ILE A 97 -21.32 26.79 9.94
CA ILE A 97 -22.51 25.99 9.64
C ILE A 97 -22.87 25.12 10.85
N LYS A 98 -21.90 24.38 11.40
CA LYS A 98 -22.13 23.54 12.59
C LYS A 98 -22.55 24.37 13.80
N LYS A 99 -21.92 25.53 14.00
CA LYS A 99 -22.27 26.45 15.09
C LYS A 99 -23.69 27.02 14.96
N LEU A 100 -24.17 27.29 13.75
CA LEU A 100 -25.55 27.71 13.51
C LEU A 100 -26.52 26.58 13.83
N MET A 101 -26.21 25.35 13.43
CA MET A 101 -26.99 24.16 13.80
C MET A 101 -27.06 23.96 15.32
N ASP A 102 -25.94 24.11 16.04
CA ASP A 102 -25.89 24.02 17.51
C ASP A 102 -26.76 25.08 18.21
N LYS A 103 -26.86 26.27 17.61
CA LYS A 103 -27.67 27.37 18.15
C LYS A 103 -29.15 27.27 17.80
N GLY A 104 -29.56 26.25 17.04
CA GLY A 104 -30.94 26.13 16.56
C GLY A 104 -31.33 27.26 15.60
N ALA A 105 -30.37 27.76 14.80
CA ALA A 105 -30.64 28.77 13.78
C ALA A 105 -31.69 28.29 12.77
N SER A 106 -32.36 29.22 12.08
CA SER A 106 -33.38 28.85 11.10
C SER A 106 -32.77 28.04 9.94
N GLN A 107 -33.57 27.16 9.33
CA GLN A 107 -33.13 26.37 8.17
C GLN A 107 -32.62 27.26 7.04
N GLN A 108 -33.23 28.44 6.86
CA GLN A 108 -32.82 29.41 5.85
C GLN A 108 -31.43 30.01 6.12
N GLU A 109 -31.10 30.28 7.39
CA GLU A 109 -29.78 30.80 7.76
C GLU A 109 -28.68 29.76 7.55
N VAL A 110 -28.94 28.50 7.92
CA VAL A 110 -27.99 27.40 7.72
C VAL A 110 -27.79 27.12 6.23
N GLN A 111 -28.88 27.08 5.45
CA GLN A 111 -28.84 26.90 4.00
C GLN A 111 -28.05 28.02 3.31
N ALA A 112 -28.31 29.28 3.66
CA ALA A 112 -27.63 30.41 3.05
C ALA A 112 -26.11 30.34 3.22
N LEU A 113 -25.62 29.91 4.38
CA LEU A 113 -24.18 29.74 4.61
C LEU A 113 -23.60 28.53 3.88
N ALA A 114 -24.37 27.44 3.78
CA ALA A 114 -24.00 26.26 2.98
C ALA A 114 -23.89 26.60 1.49
N ASP A 115 -24.85 27.34 0.93
CA ASP A 115 -24.83 27.77 -0.47
C ASP A 115 -23.63 28.68 -0.77
N MET A 116 -23.29 29.58 0.16
CA MET A 116 -22.07 30.40 0.05
C MET A 116 -20.82 29.53 0.05
N LEU A 117 -20.75 28.50 0.90
CA LEU A 117 -19.60 27.60 0.98
C LEU A 117 -19.41 26.84 -0.34
N LEU A 118 -20.49 26.25 -0.86
CA LEU A 118 -20.46 25.50 -2.12
C LEU A 118 -20.04 26.38 -3.30
N LYS A 119 -20.53 27.63 -3.34
CA LYS A 119 -20.14 28.60 -4.37
C LYS A 119 -18.65 28.96 -4.32
N GLU A 120 -18.08 29.14 -3.14
CA GLU A 120 -16.64 29.41 -2.99
C GLU A 120 -15.81 28.20 -3.44
N LEU A 121 -16.23 26.99 -3.04
CA LEU A 121 -15.58 25.75 -3.42
C LEU A 121 -15.60 25.52 -4.94
N ASP A 122 -16.72 25.77 -5.61
CA ASP A 122 -16.84 25.67 -7.09
C ASP A 122 -15.89 26.64 -7.80
N LEU A 123 -15.81 27.89 -7.31
CA LEU A 123 -14.87 28.89 -7.83
C LEU A 123 -13.41 28.44 -7.65
N TYR A 124 -13.09 27.86 -6.49
CA TYR A 124 -11.76 27.32 -6.23
C TYR A 124 -11.46 26.08 -7.07
N ALA A 125 -12.43 25.17 -7.28
CA ALA A 125 -12.27 24.02 -8.14
C ALA A 125 -11.95 24.42 -9.58
N THR A 126 -12.63 25.44 -10.10
CA THR A 126 -12.33 26.04 -11.42
C THR A 126 -10.90 26.56 -11.48
N SER A 127 -10.48 27.34 -10.48
CA SER A 127 -9.11 27.89 -10.44
C SER A 127 -8.05 26.79 -10.29
N LEU A 128 -8.30 25.77 -9.48
CA LEU A 128 -7.38 24.67 -9.25
C LEU A 128 -7.25 23.75 -10.46
N ASN A 129 -8.28 23.60 -11.29
CA ASN A 129 -8.17 22.87 -12.54
C ASN A 129 -7.13 23.48 -13.50
N GLU A 130 -6.91 24.80 -13.44
CA GLU A 130 -5.87 25.48 -14.22
C GLU A 130 -4.50 25.47 -13.51
N LEU A 131 -4.50 25.74 -12.20
CA LEU A 131 -3.27 25.97 -11.43
C LEU A 131 -2.62 24.70 -10.88
N ALA A 132 -3.42 23.67 -10.62
CA ALA A 132 -3.02 22.43 -9.99
C ALA A 132 -3.88 21.27 -10.52
N PRO A 133 -3.94 21.03 -11.84
CA PRO A 133 -4.80 20.00 -12.42
C PRO A 133 -4.55 18.65 -11.74
N ARG A 134 -5.61 18.01 -11.26
CA ARG A 134 -5.54 16.62 -10.81
C ARG A 134 -5.28 15.76 -12.05
N GLU A 135 -4.20 14.99 -12.04
CA GLU A 135 -3.88 14.13 -13.18
C GLU A 135 -4.97 13.07 -13.34
N ASN A 136 -5.65 13.10 -14.48
CA ASN A 136 -6.59 12.06 -14.90
C ASN A 136 -5.96 10.67 -14.75
N ASP A 137 -6.79 9.73 -14.29
CA ASP A 137 -6.59 8.29 -14.16
C ASP A 137 -5.96 7.68 -15.42
N SER A 138 -4.63 7.81 -15.58
CA SER A 138 -3.95 7.47 -16.83
C SER A 138 -4.09 5.97 -17.09
N PRO A 139 -4.74 5.55 -18.19
CA PRO A 139 -4.90 4.12 -18.49
C PRO A 139 -3.55 3.42 -18.63
N LEU A 140 -2.52 4.16 -19.10
CA LEU A 140 -1.15 3.69 -19.15
C LEU A 140 -0.54 3.51 -17.75
N ALA A 141 -0.83 4.40 -16.80
CA ALA A 141 -0.37 4.24 -15.43
C ALA A 141 -0.97 2.99 -14.78
N LYS A 142 -2.28 2.73 -14.94
CA LYS A 142 -2.93 1.50 -14.45
C LYS A 142 -2.35 0.24 -15.07
N PHE A 143 -2.05 0.27 -16.38
CA PHE A 143 -1.31 -0.79 -17.06
C PHE A 143 0.07 -1.02 -16.42
N ILE A 144 0.86 0.05 -16.24
CA ILE A 144 2.21 -0.03 -15.67
C ILE A 144 2.15 -0.58 -14.24
N TYR A 145 1.23 -0.09 -13.40
CA TYR A 145 1.07 -0.58 -12.02
C TYR A 145 0.73 -2.06 -12.00
N SER A 146 -0.27 -2.48 -12.76
CA SER A 146 -0.64 -3.89 -12.87
C SER A 146 0.54 -4.76 -13.32
N PHE A 147 1.22 -4.35 -14.40
CA PHE A 147 2.40 -5.04 -14.92
C PHE A 147 3.50 -5.17 -13.85
N MET A 148 3.81 -4.09 -13.14
CA MET A 148 4.85 -4.07 -12.10
C MET A 148 4.49 -4.98 -10.92
N ILE A 149 3.23 -4.95 -10.45
CA ILE A 149 2.76 -5.81 -9.35
C ILE A 149 3.02 -7.27 -9.69
N ILE A 150 2.47 -7.76 -10.81
CA ILE A 150 2.58 -9.19 -11.13
C ILE A 150 4.03 -9.60 -11.39
N VAL A 151 4.82 -8.76 -12.07
CA VAL A 151 6.22 -9.06 -12.37
C VAL A 151 7.04 -9.13 -11.09
N ARG A 152 6.79 -8.25 -10.11
CA ARG A 152 7.49 -8.28 -8.82
C ARG A 152 7.18 -9.56 -8.07
N GLU A 153 5.92 -9.77 -7.70
CA GLU A 153 5.53 -10.88 -6.82
C GLU A 153 5.80 -12.24 -7.49
N GLY A 154 5.52 -12.33 -8.80
CA GLY A 154 5.81 -13.53 -9.59
C GLY A 154 7.31 -13.80 -9.72
N PHE A 155 8.15 -12.77 -9.73
CA PHE A 155 9.60 -12.95 -9.75
C PHE A 155 10.11 -13.48 -8.42
N GLU A 156 9.63 -12.96 -7.29
CA GLU A 156 9.98 -13.45 -5.96
C GLU A 156 9.63 -14.95 -5.83
N ALA A 157 8.43 -15.33 -6.27
CA ALA A 157 8.02 -16.73 -6.33
C ALA A 157 8.93 -17.59 -7.23
N ILE A 158 9.29 -17.12 -8.42
CA ILE A 158 10.22 -17.81 -9.33
C ILE A 158 11.59 -17.99 -8.68
N LEU A 159 12.11 -17.01 -7.94
CA LEU A 159 13.41 -17.11 -7.27
C LEU A 159 13.41 -18.18 -6.19
N VAL A 160 12.36 -18.21 -5.35
CA VAL A 160 12.23 -19.23 -4.31
C VAL A 160 12.16 -20.63 -4.93
N ILE A 161 11.27 -20.81 -5.93
CA ILE A 161 11.10 -22.10 -6.62
C ILE A 161 12.40 -22.53 -7.29
N SER A 162 13.07 -21.62 -7.99
CA SER A 162 14.31 -21.93 -8.72
C SER A 162 15.46 -22.24 -7.77
N ALA A 163 15.55 -21.58 -6.61
CA ALA A 163 16.55 -21.88 -5.59
C ALA A 163 16.35 -23.29 -5.00
N ILE A 164 15.10 -23.66 -4.71
CA ILE A 164 14.75 -24.99 -4.20
C ILE A 164 15.03 -26.06 -5.25
N LEU A 165 14.61 -25.85 -6.51
CA LEU A 165 14.87 -26.77 -7.61
C LEU A 165 16.38 -26.93 -7.87
N ALA A 166 17.15 -25.85 -7.88
CA ALA A 166 18.60 -25.89 -8.04
C ALA A 166 19.27 -26.66 -6.90
N TYR A 167 18.80 -26.51 -5.66
CA TYR A 167 19.28 -27.28 -4.53
C TYR A 167 18.95 -28.77 -4.68
N LEU A 168 17.72 -29.13 -5.08
CA LEU A 168 17.31 -30.53 -5.27
C LEU A 168 18.14 -31.22 -6.35
N ILE A 169 18.41 -30.53 -7.46
CA ILE A 169 19.29 -31.02 -8.53
C ILE A 169 20.72 -31.21 -8.00
N LYS A 170 21.29 -30.20 -7.32
CA LYS A 170 22.66 -30.27 -6.76
C LYS A 170 22.81 -31.36 -5.69
N SER A 171 21.75 -31.70 -4.98
CA SER A 171 21.72 -32.72 -3.93
C SER A 171 21.29 -34.11 -4.43
N GLY A 172 21.09 -34.29 -5.74
CA GLY A 172 20.70 -35.59 -6.33
C GLY A 172 19.27 -36.04 -6.03
N ASN A 173 18.41 -35.13 -5.54
CA ASN A 173 17.00 -35.40 -5.20
C ASN A 173 16.06 -34.83 -6.29
N GLU A 174 16.41 -35.02 -7.56
CA GLU A 174 15.63 -34.50 -8.70
C GLU A 174 14.21 -35.07 -8.75
N ASP A 175 14.01 -36.27 -8.21
CA ASP A 175 12.71 -36.95 -8.07
C ASP A 175 11.70 -36.10 -7.29
N LYS A 176 12.17 -35.30 -6.33
CA LYS A 176 11.34 -34.41 -5.50
C LYS A 176 10.94 -33.11 -6.19
N ALA A 177 11.46 -32.83 -7.40
CA ALA A 177 11.04 -31.65 -8.17
C ALA A 177 9.54 -31.66 -8.46
N LYS A 178 8.93 -32.85 -8.63
CA LYS A 178 7.47 -32.99 -8.81
C LYS A 178 6.69 -32.45 -7.62
N THR A 179 7.19 -32.65 -6.40
CA THR A 179 6.58 -32.12 -5.17
C THR A 179 6.59 -30.59 -5.16
N VAL A 180 7.67 -29.98 -5.65
CA VAL A 180 7.77 -28.51 -5.78
C VAL A 180 6.73 -27.99 -6.75
N TYR A 181 6.65 -28.54 -7.98
CA TYR A 181 5.66 -28.11 -8.97
C TYR A 181 4.22 -28.30 -8.49
N ASN A 182 3.92 -29.45 -7.86
CA ASN A 182 2.59 -29.72 -7.32
C ASN A 182 2.22 -28.68 -6.24
N SER A 183 3.12 -28.44 -5.28
CA SER A 183 2.94 -27.45 -4.23
C SER A 183 2.72 -26.04 -4.79
N THR A 184 3.50 -25.63 -5.80
CA THR A 184 3.33 -24.34 -6.48
C THR A 184 1.94 -24.19 -7.10
N ILE A 185 1.45 -25.20 -7.82
CA ILE A 185 0.12 -25.14 -8.46
C ILE A 185 -0.97 -25.02 -7.39
N VAL A 186 -0.89 -25.82 -6.32
CA VAL A 186 -1.86 -25.78 -5.22
C VAL A 186 -1.84 -24.42 -4.51
N ALA A 187 -0.66 -23.84 -4.28
CA ALA A 187 -0.52 -22.52 -3.69
C ALA A 187 -1.14 -21.42 -4.55
N LEU A 188 -0.90 -21.43 -5.87
CA LEU A 188 -1.52 -20.47 -6.80
C LEU A 188 -3.04 -20.55 -6.79
N VAL A 189 -3.60 -21.75 -6.82
CA VAL A 189 -5.05 -21.97 -6.71
C VAL A 189 -5.58 -21.47 -5.37
N ALA A 190 -4.88 -21.78 -4.27
CA ALA A 190 -5.25 -21.32 -2.94
C ALA A 190 -5.25 -19.79 -2.85
N SER A 191 -4.25 -19.09 -3.40
CA SER A 191 -4.20 -17.62 -3.42
C SER A 191 -5.40 -17.01 -4.15
N VAL A 192 -5.77 -17.57 -5.30
CA VAL A 192 -6.96 -17.13 -6.05
C VAL A 192 -8.25 -17.38 -5.25
N LEU A 193 -8.39 -18.53 -4.60
CA LEU A 193 -9.53 -18.83 -3.73
C LEU A 193 -9.63 -17.86 -2.55
N THR A 194 -8.50 -17.50 -1.95
CA THR A 194 -8.42 -16.49 -0.89
C THR A 194 -8.92 -15.12 -1.37
N ALA A 195 -8.63 -14.73 -2.62
CA ALA A 195 -9.17 -13.51 -3.22
C ALA A 195 -10.70 -13.48 -3.23
N PHE A 196 -11.33 -14.61 -3.61
CA PHE A 196 -12.79 -14.74 -3.60
C PHE A 196 -13.36 -14.70 -2.17
N LEU A 197 -12.71 -15.39 -1.22
CA LEU A 197 -13.08 -15.38 0.19
C LEU A 197 -13.10 -13.97 0.78
N PHE A 198 -12.06 -13.17 0.53
CA PHE A 198 -12.01 -11.79 1.02
C PHE A 198 -13.18 -10.94 0.52
N LYS A 199 -13.57 -11.10 -0.75
CA LYS A 199 -14.74 -10.39 -1.31
C LYS A 199 -16.05 -10.68 -0.57
N TYR A 200 -16.20 -11.88 -0.01
CA TYR A 200 -17.39 -12.28 0.75
C TYR A 200 -17.32 -11.87 2.23
N VAL A 201 -16.13 -11.96 2.86
CA VAL A 201 -15.98 -11.74 4.30
C VAL A 201 -16.07 -10.25 4.69
N PHE A 202 -15.54 -9.33 3.88
CA PHE A 202 -15.53 -7.90 4.20
C PHE A 202 -16.89 -7.19 4.07
N HIS A 203 -17.94 -7.87 3.60
CA HIS A 203 -19.32 -7.34 3.63
C HIS A 203 -20.00 -7.46 5.00
N ILE A 204 -19.35 -8.11 5.97
CA ILE A 204 -19.93 -8.43 7.28
C ILE A 204 -19.07 -7.80 8.39
N SER A 205 -19.14 -6.49 8.58
CA SER A 205 -18.91 -5.89 9.90
C SER A 205 -19.34 -4.42 9.90
N GLY A 206 -20.26 -4.07 10.81
CA GLY A 206 -20.57 -2.68 11.18
C GLY A 206 -19.61 -2.12 12.23
N LEU A 207 -18.35 -2.56 12.21
CA LEU A 207 -17.27 -1.92 12.97
C LEU A 207 -16.89 -0.63 12.22
N GLY A 208 -16.50 0.43 12.94
CA GLY A 208 -16.02 1.68 12.33
C GLY A 208 -14.93 1.35 11.30
N GLN A 209 -15.17 1.73 10.05
CA GLN A 209 -14.31 1.42 8.91
C GLN A 209 -12.87 1.89 9.18
N GLU A 210 -12.76 3.04 9.83
CA GLU A 210 -11.53 3.71 10.26
C GLU A 210 -10.74 2.87 11.27
N LEU A 211 -11.43 2.23 12.24
CA LEU A 211 -10.79 1.36 13.24
C LEU A 211 -10.20 0.10 12.60
N LEU A 212 -10.96 -0.52 11.70
CA LEU A 212 -10.53 -1.75 11.03
C LEU A 212 -9.35 -1.46 10.09
N GLU A 213 -9.40 -0.33 9.38
CA GLU A 213 -8.33 0.14 8.50
C GLU A 213 -7.04 0.43 9.30
N GLY A 214 -7.14 1.19 10.38
CA GLY A 214 -6.00 1.49 11.26
C GLY A 214 -5.34 0.25 11.88
N ILE A 215 -6.13 -0.68 12.42
CA ILE A 215 -5.60 -1.95 12.97
C ILE A 215 -4.92 -2.77 11.88
N THR A 216 -5.53 -2.85 10.69
CA THR A 216 -4.99 -3.64 9.59
C THR A 216 -3.66 -3.06 9.09
N MET A 217 -3.57 -1.73 8.97
CA MET A 217 -2.32 -1.05 8.59
C MET A 217 -1.21 -1.26 9.63
N LEU A 218 -1.53 -1.21 10.93
CA LEU A 218 -0.53 -1.47 11.99
C LEU A 218 -0.08 -2.93 12.02
N LEU A 219 -0.97 -3.88 11.80
CA LEU A 219 -0.60 -5.29 11.65
C LEU A 219 0.29 -5.50 10.43
N ALA A 220 -0.07 -4.89 9.29
CA ALA A 220 0.73 -4.94 8.08
C ALA A 220 2.12 -4.31 8.30
N MET A 221 2.22 -3.20 9.02
CA MET A 221 3.49 -2.58 9.40
C MET A 221 4.42 -3.56 10.16
N VAL A 222 3.90 -4.27 11.16
CA VAL A 222 4.70 -5.25 11.92
C VAL A 222 5.19 -6.39 11.01
N VAL A 223 4.32 -6.89 10.15
CA VAL A 223 4.66 -7.97 9.20
C VAL A 223 5.72 -7.49 8.20
N LEU A 224 5.50 -6.34 7.56
CA LEU A 224 6.41 -5.77 6.56
C LEU A 224 7.78 -5.46 7.17
N PHE A 225 7.82 -4.91 8.38
CA PHE A 225 9.07 -4.67 9.12
C PHE A 225 9.80 -5.98 9.42
N SER A 226 9.08 -7.00 9.89
CA SER A 226 9.65 -8.32 10.18
C SER A 226 10.24 -8.99 8.94
N VAL A 227 9.51 -8.97 7.81
CA VAL A 227 9.95 -9.55 6.54
C VAL A 227 11.12 -8.76 5.95
N SER A 228 11.07 -7.43 5.99
CA SER A 228 12.17 -6.57 5.59
C SER A 228 13.47 -6.94 6.33
N PHE A 229 13.39 -7.02 7.66
CA PHE A 229 14.53 -7.37 8.49
C PHE A 229 15.04 -8.78 8.21
N TRP A 230 14.13 -9.73 8.01
CA TRP A 230 14.47 -11.10 7.63
C TRP A 230 15.26 -11.15 6.31
N LEU A 231 14.82 -10.41 5.28
CA LEU A 231 15.52 -10.35 3.99
C LEU A 231 16.91 -9.73 4.14
N ILE A 232 17.05 -8.65 4.92
CA ILE A 232 18.33 -8.01 5.21
C ILE A 232 19.33 -8.98 5.85
N SER A 233 18.86 -9.83 6.76
CA SER A 233 19.70 -10.84 7.42
C SER A 233 20.22 -11.95 6.47
N LYS A 234 19.65 -12.04 5.26
CA LYS A 234 19.97 -13.05 4.22
C LYS A 234 20.70 -12.47 3.00
N VAL A 235 21.07 -11.19 3.02
CA VAL A 235 21.77 -10.50 1.93
C VAL A 235 23.10 -11.19 1.56
N GLU A 236 23.75 -11.90 2.48
CA GLU A 236 24.96 -12.67 2.16
C GLU A 236 24.67 -14.04 1.55
N ALA A 237 25.14 -14.25 0.32
CA ALA A 237 24.99 -15.50 -0.42
C ALA A 237 25.45 -16.76 0.36
N LYS A 238 26.44 -16.62 1.25
CA LYS A 238 26.96 -17.71 2.09
C LYS A 238 25.95 -18.14 3.18
N LYS A 239 25.26 -17.19 3.83
CA LYS A 239 24.22 -17.46 4.84
C LYS A 239 22.93 -18.02 4.23
N TRP A 240 22.64 -17.64 2.97
CA TRP A 240 21.56 -18.25 2.20
C TRP A 240 21.87 -19.72 1.86
N GLU A 241 23.08 -20.00 1.37
CA GLU A 241 23.53 -21.36 1.08
C GLU A 241 23.53 -22.24 2.34
N GLU A 242 24.00 -21.72 3.49
CA GLU A 242 23.94 -22.40 4.79
C GLU A 242 22.51 -22.62 5.32
N TYR A 243 21.60 -21.65 5.17
CA TYR A 243 20.19 -21.79 5.57
C TYR A 243 19.46 -22.87 4.76
N ILE A 244 19.65 -22.85 3.44
CA ILE A 244 19.07 -23.84 2.54
C ILE A 244 19.70 -25.22 2.79
N GLN A 245 21.02 -25.30 2.98
CA GLN A 245 21.67 -26.55 3.36
C GLN A 245 21.16 -27.09 4.70
N GLY A 246 20.96 -26.26 5.73
CA GLY A 246 20.42 -26.69 7.03
C GLY A 246 18.97 -27.19 6.94
N LYS A 247 18.06 -26.37 6.41
CA LYS A 247 16.63 -26.72 6.32
C LYS A 247 16.35 -27.92 5.44
N VAL A 248 17.12 -28.07 4.35
CA VAL A 248 16.90 -29.17 3.43
C VAL A 248 17.64 -30.44 3.88
N LYS A 249 18.79 -30.35 4.56
CA LYS A 249 19.46 -31.53 5.13
C LYS A 249 18.63 -32.18 6.26
N ASP A 250 17.96 -31.38 7.09
CA ASP A 250 17.04 -31.88 8.13
C ASP A 250 15.75 -32.48 7.55
N SER A 251 15.24 -31.90 6.46
CA SER A 251 14.04 -32.41 5.77
C SER A 251 14.32 -33.63 4.88
N LEU A 252 15.55 -33.77 4.37
CA LEU A 252 16.00 -34.93 3.60
C LEU A 252 16.35 -36.12 4.51
N ALA A 253 16.91 -35.87 5.70
CA ALA A 253 17.27 -36.92 6.67
C ALA A 253 16.05 -37.68 7.23
N THR A 254 14.85 -37.09 7.19
CA THR A 254 13.60 -37.68 7.69
C THR A 254 12.70 -38.28 6.61
N GLY A 255 13.02 -38.11 5.31
CA GLY A 255 12.18 -38.59 4.21
C GLY A 255 10.81 -37.90 4.08
N ASN A 256 10.57 -36.81 4.83
CA ASN A 256 9.24 -36.23 4.95
C ASN A 256 8.93 -35.23 3.81
N SER A 257 8.42 -35.75 2.69
CA SER A 257 7.98 -34.96 1.52
C SER A 257 6.96 -33.85 1.87
N TRP A 258 6.24 -33.99 2.99
CA TRP A 258 5.33 -32.96 3.51
C TRP A 258 6.04 -31.67 3.92
N ALA A 259 7.24 -31.75 4.51
CA ALA A 259 7.99 -30.57 4.93
C ALA A 259 8.42 -29.71 3.74
N LEU A 260 8.94 -30.36 2.69
CA LEU A 260 9.27 -29.71 1.42
C LEU A 260 8.02 -29.14 0.76
N TRP A 261 6.93 -29.92 0.70
CA TRP A 261 5.67 -29.47 0.10
C TRP A 261 5.11 -28.23 0.82
N SER A 262 5.07 -28.25 2.15
CA SER A 262 4.56 -27.15 2.97
C SER A 262 5.43 -25.90 2.88
N ALA A 263 6.76 -26.06 2.85
CA ALA A 263 7.68 -24.93 2.71
C ALA A 263 7.50 -24.21 1.37
N VAL A 264 7.41 -24.96 0.26
CA VAL A 264 7.14 -24.41 -1.07
C VAL A 264 5.73 -23.78 -1.10
N PHE A 265 4.74 -24.45 -0.50
CA PHE A 265 3.36 -24.01 -0.52
C PHE A 265 3.23 -22.65 0.16
N LEU A 266 3.72 -22.55 1.41
CA LEU A 266 3.62 -21.32 2.20
C LEU A 266 4.38 -20.17 1.56
N ALA A 267 5.55 -20.44 0.97
CA ALA A 267 6.32 -19.42 0.28
C ALA A 267 5.57 -18.87 -0.94
N VAL A 268 5.10 -19.75 -1.84
CA VAL A 268 4.37 -19.32 -3.04
C VAL A 268 3.01 -18.72 -2.69
N TYR A 269 2.31 -19.27 -1.70
CA TYR A 269 1.02 -18.78 -1.25
C TYR A 269 1.12 -17.36 -0.68
N ARG A 270 2.21 -17.05 0.05
CA ARG A 270 2.48 -15.70 0.54
C ARG A 270 2.59 -14.70 -0.62
N GLU A 271 3.46 -14.95 -1.59
CA GLU A 271 3.62 -14.06 -2.75
C GLU A 271 2.30 -13.93 -3.54
N GLY A 272 1.56 -15.04 -3.68
CA GLY A 272 0.24 -15.03 -4.34
C GLY A 272 -0.83 -14.27 -3.55
N ALA A 273 -0.82 -14.33 -2.22
CA ALA A 273 -1.74 -13.58 -1.37
C ALA A 273 -1.43 -12.08 -1.38
N GLU A 274 -0.15 -11.70 -1.35
CA GLU A 274 0.29 -10.32 -1.52
C GLU A 274 -0.11 -9.78 -2.90
N THR A 275 0.11 -10.55 -3.97
CA THR A 275 -0.36 -10.20 -5.32
C THR A 275 -1.86 -9.90 -5.33
N VAL A 276 -2.67 -10.78 -4.73
CA VAL A 276 -4.12 -10.62 -4.66
C VAL A 276 -4.50 -9.33 -3.93
N LEU A 277 -3.88 -9.04 -2.79
CA LEU A 277 -4.17 -7.85 -2.00
C LEU A 277 -3.79 -6.56 -2.77
N PHE A 278 -2.64 -6.54 -3.45
CA PHE A 278 -2.24 -5.41 -4.28
C PHE A 278 -3.18 -5.20 -5.47
N TYR A 279 -3.63 -6.26 -6.13
CA TYR A 279 -4.62 -6.15 -7.20
C TYR A 279 -5.99 -5.74 -6.67
N GLN A 280 -6.42 -6.22 -5.51
CA GLN A 280 -7.66 -5.77 -4.86
C GLN A 280 -7.60 -4.27 -4.56
N ALA A 281 -6.49 -3.77 -4.01
CA ALA A 281 -6.29 -2.35 -3.79
C ALA A 281 -6.31 -1.56 -5.11
N LEU A 282 -5.66 -2.06 -6.16
CA LEU A 282 -5.67 -1.44 -7.48
C LEU A 282 -7.09 -1.38 -8.08
N PHE A 283 -7.87 -2.46 -7.98
CA PHE A 283 -9.24 -2.51 -8.49
C PHE A 283 -10.24 -1.70 -7.65
N ALA A 284 -10.04 -1.62 -6.33
CA ALA A 284 -10.85 -0.79 -5.45
C ALA A 284 -10.72 0.70 -5.78
N LYS A 285 -9.55 1.10 -6.29
CA LYS A 285 -9.16 2.48 -6.59
C LYS A 285 -9.14 2.80 -8.10
N THR A 286 -9.87 2.04 -8.92
CA THR A 286 -9.87 2.24 -10.37
C THR A 286 -11.28 2.12 -10.93
N ASP A 287 -11.65 3.03 -11.82
CA ASP A 287 -12.91 2.95 -12.54
C ASP A 287 -12.97 1.72 -13.44
N LYS A 288 -14.18 1.17 -13.60
CA LYS A 288 -14.42 -0.02 -14.42
C LYS A 288 -13.97 0.16 -15.88
N SER A 289 -13.95 1.40 -16.38
CA SER A 289 -13.47 1.75 -17.72
C SER A 289 -11.98 1.40 -17.93
N ALA A 290 -11.16 1.44 -16.88
CA ALA A 290 -9.72 1.16 -16.94
C ALA A 290 -9.35 -0.30 -16.59
N TYR A 291 -10.32 -1.15 -16.25
CA TYR A 291 -10.07 -2.58 -15.94
C TYR A 291 -9.43 -3.33 -17.11
N GLY A 292 -9.71 -2.92 -18.35
CA GLY A 292 -9.07 -3.49 -19.54
C GLY A 292 -7.55 -3.29 -19.55
N MET A 293 -7.06 -2.12 -19.12
CA MET A 293 -5.62 -1.84 -19.05
C MET A 293 -4.94 -2.59 -17.91
N ILE A 294 -5.62 -2.76 -16.78
CA ILE A 294 -5.14 -3.64 -15.70
C ILE A 294 -5.03 -5.08 -16.22
N GLY A 295 -6.07 -5.59 -16.90
CA GLY A 295 -6.02 -6.94 -17.49
C GLY A 295 -4.86 -7.11 -18.49
N LEU A 296 -4.62 -6.09 -19.33
CA LEU A 296 -3.49 -6.07 -20.26
C LEU A 296 -2.13 -6.10 -19.53
N GLY A 297 -1.97 -5.30 -18.47
CA GLY A 297 -0.77 -5.23 -17.65
C GLY A 297 -0.44 -6.57 -17.01
N PHE A 298 -1.45 -7.21 -16.42
CA PHE A 298 -1.35 -8.55 -15.84
C PHE A 298 -0.90 -9.58 -16.90
N LEU A 299 -1.57 -9.63 -18.05
CA LEU A 299 -1.25 -10.59 -19.12
C LEU A 299 0.18 -10.41 -19.65
N VAL A 300 0.58 -9.18 -19.95
CA VAL A 300 1.94 -8.86 -20.42
C VAL A 300 2.97 -9.22 -19.33
N GLY A 301 2.65 -8.97 -18.07
CA GLY A 301 3.48 -9.36 -16.93
C GLY A 301 3.63 -10.88 -16.79
N CYS A 302 2.57 -11.66 -16.95
CA CYS A 302 2.65 -13.13 -16.97
C CYS A 302 3.54 -13.65 -18.11
N VAL A 303 3.46 -13.06 -19.30
CA VAL A 303 4.36 -13.40 -20.41
C VAL A 303 5.82 -13.07 -20.06
N ALA A 304 6.08 -11.90 -19.45
CA ALA A 304 7.41 -11.54 -18.99
C ALA A 304 7.94 -12.51 -17.93
N LEU A 305 7.11 -12.92 -16.96
CA LEU A 305 7.47 -13.93 -15.95
C LEU A 305 7.79 -15.28 -16.56
N ALA A 306 7.03 -15.74 -17.57
CA ALA A 306 7.32 -16.99 -18.26
C ALA A 306 8.69 -16.94 -18.95
N ILE A 307 9.04 -15.81 -19.57
CA ILE A 307 10.37 -15.57 -20.17
C ILE A 307 11.44 -15.60 -19.07
N ILE A 308 11.22 -14.90 -17.95
CA ILE A 308 12.17 -14.87 -16.83
C ILE A 308 12.38 -16.27 -16.26
N TYR A 309 11.32 -17.05 -16.02
CA TYR A 309 11.41 -18.42 -15.55
C TYR A 309 12.23 -19.30 -16.52
N MET A 310 11.98 -19.19 -17.83
CA MET A 310 12.76 -19.92 -18.83
C MET A 310 14.25 -19.55 -18.81
N ILE A 311 14.56 -18.26 -18.63
CA ILE A 311 15.94 -17.76 -18.51
C ILE A 311 16.61 -18.32 -17.25
N VAL A 312 15.94 -18.26 -16.10
CA VAL A 312 16.46 -18.76 -14.81
C VAL A 312 16.67 -20.27 -14.89
N LYS A 313 15.71 -21.02 -15.45
CA LYS A 313 15.78 -22.48 -15.61
C LYS A 313 16.92 -22.94 -16.52
N LYS A 314 17.20 -22.21 -17.61
CA LYS A 314 18.25 -22.59 -18.58
C LYS A 314 19.69 -22.29 -18.11
N GLY A 315 19.87 -21.68 -16.94
CA GLY A 315 21.11 -21.76 -16.16
C GLY A 315 22.36 -21.14 -16.80
N SER A 316 22.54 -19.82 -16.63
CA SER A 316 23.89 -19.20 -16.59
C SER A 316 23.94 -17.84 -15.88
N MET A 317 22.83 -17.35 -15.33
CA MET A 317 22.82 -16.05 -14.65
C MET A 317 23.13 -16.22 -13.17
N LYS A 318 24.27 -15.66 -12.74
CA LYS A 318 24.51 -15.33 -11.33
C LYS A 318 23.55 -14.20 -10.97
N LEU A 319 22.36 -14.57 -10.53
CA LEU A 319 21.34 -13.62 -10.13
C LEU A 319 21.91 -12.76 -8.99
N PRO A 320 21.88 -11.43 -9.10
CA PRO A 320 22.49 -10.58 -8.10
C PRO A 320 21.56 -10.54 -6.87
N LEU A 321 21.61 -11.59 -6.05
CA LEU A 321 20.78 -11.78 -4.86
C LEU A 321 20.98 -10.66 -3.84
N LYS A 322 22.21 -10.13 -3.73
CA LYS A 322 22.53 -9.01 -2.84
C LYS A 322 21.68 -7.77 -3.11
N PRO A 323 21.74 -7.14 -4.30
CA PRO A 323 20.90 -5.98 -4.58
C PRO A 323 19.41 -6.32 -4.59
N PHE A 324 19.00 -7.54 -4.94
CA PHE A 324 17.61 -7.98 -4.77
C PHE A 324 17.18 -7.82 -3.30
N PHE A 325 17.83 -8.54 -2.37
CA PHE A 325 17.48 -8.51 -0.95
C PHE A 325 17.57 -7.11 -0.34
N ILE A 326 18.56 -6.29 -0.73
CA ILE A 326 18.70 -4.91 -0.23
C ILE A 326 17.54 -4.03 -0.72
N VAL A 327 17.18 -4.14 -1.99
CA VAL A 327 16.17 -3.28 -2.61
C VAL A 327 14.77 -3.67 -2.13
N THR A 328 14.43 -4.97 -2.10
CA THR A 328 13.13 -5.42 -1.58
C THR A 328 13.00 -5.18 -0.07
N SER A 329 14.04 -5.43 0.72
CA SER A 329 13.99 -5.10 2.16
C SER A 329 13.84 -3.60 2.41
N GLY A 330 14.56 -2.74 1.67
CA GLY A 330 14.42 -1.29 1.76
C GLY A 330 13.00 -0.83 1.42
N LEU A 331 12.38 -1.41 0.38
CA LEU A 331 11.01 -1.10 0.00
C LEU A 331 10.00 -1.56 1.08
N LEU A 332 10.10 -2.80 1.56
CA LEU A 332 9.21 -3.30 2.61
C LEU A 332 9.35 -2.48 3.91
N TYR A 333 10.56 -2.03 4.22
CA TYR A 333 10.79 -1.14 5.36
C TYR A 333 10.12 0.23 5.14
N TYR A 334 10.26 0.82 3.95
CA TYR A 334 9.59 2.05 3.59
C TYR A 334 8.06 1.92 3.74
N LEU A 335 7.45 0.85 3.22
CA LEU A 335 6.01 0.62 3.35
C LEU A 335 5.60 0.44 4.81
N ALA A 336 6.38 -0.28 5.62
CA ALA A 336 6.14 -0.40 7.05
C ALA A 336 6.18 0.98 7.74
N PHE A 337 7.10 1.86 7.34
CA PHE A 337 7.21 3.22 7.85
C PHE A 337 6.00 4.09 7.48
N VAL A 338 5.53 4.01 6.23
CA VAL A 338 4.32 4.72 5.78
C VAL A 338 3.08 4.22 6.54
N PHE A 339 2.91 2.89 6.65
CA PHE A 339 1.77 2.28 7.33
C PHE A 339 1.75 2.53 8.83
N ALA A 340 2.91 2.69 9.48
CA ALA A 340 2.95 3.15 10.87
C ALA A 340 2.27 4.52 11.03
N GLY A 341 2.54 5.43 10.11
CA GLY A 341 1.96 6.77 10.13
C GLY A 341 0.47 6.76 9.82
N GLN A 342 0.07 6.14 8.70
CA GLN A 342 -1.33 6.04 8.27
C GLN A 342 -2.18 5.27 9.27
N GLY A 343 -1.72 4.10 9.74
CA GLY A 343 -2.46 3.30 10.72
C GLY A 343 -2.69 4.04 12.05
N MET A 344 -1.71 4.84 12.51
CA MET A 344 -1.90 5.68 13.70
C MET A 344 -2.87 6.83 13.46
N ARG A 345 -2.90 7.39 12.25
CA ARG A 345 -3.86 8.44 11.85
C ARG A 345 -5.29 7.90 11.81
N GLU A 346 -5.51 6.75 11.19
CA GLU A 346 -6.81 6.06 11.17
C GLU A 346 -7.34 5.76 12.59
N LEU A 347 -6.46 5.37 13.52
CA LEU A 347 -6.84 5.19 14.93
C LEU A 347 -7.19 6.51 15.64
N GLN A 348 -6.61 7.65 15.21
CA GLN A 348 -7.01 8.97 15.70
C GLN A 348 -8.38 9.38 15.15
N GLU A 349 -8.65 9.08 13.89
CA GLU A 349 -9.93 9.36 13.23
C GLU A 349 -11.06 8.50 13.80
N ALA A 350 -10.76 7.24 14.14
CA ALA A 350 -11.63 6.36 14.91
C ALA A 350 -11.86 6.79 16.37
N SER A 351 -11.27 7.92 16.81
CA SER A 351 -11.34 8.45 18.18
C SER A 351 -10.83 7.48 19.26
N ILE A 352 -10.00 6.50 18.88
CA ILE A 352 -9.36 5.55 19.81
C ILE A 352 -8.11 6.16 20.44
N LEU A 353 -7.35 6.92 19.66
CA LEU A 353 -6.15 7.61 20.10
C LEU A 353 -6.35 9.12 20.07
N GLY A 354 -5.87 9.81 21.11
CA GLY A 354 -5.77 11.26 21.07
C GLY A 354 -4.76 11.72 20.00
N ALA A 355 -5.03 12.84 19.35
CA ALA A 355 -4.12 13.47 18.41
C ALA A 355 -3.51 14.73 19.05
N THR A 356 -2.24 14.65 19.46
CA THR A 356 -1.52 15.82 19.97
C THR A 356 -0.74 16.44 18.83
N ARG A 357 -1.30 17.51 18.23
CA ARG A 357 -0.71 18.19 17.07
C ARG A 357 0.60 18.88 17.45
N ILE A 358 1.55 18.88 16.52
CA ILE A 358 2.81 19.63 16.61
C ILE A 358 2.74 20.80 15.64
N ASP A 359 2.82 22.01 16.16
CA ASP A 359 2.78 23.22 15.35
C ASP A 359 4.05 23.37 14.50
N GLY A 360 3.87 23.71 13.22
CA GLY A 360 4.97 23.97 12.28
C GLY A 360 5.50 22.75 11.51
N LEU A 361 4.97 21.54 11.73
CA LEU A 361 5.31 20.37 10.91
C LEU A 361 4.34 20.20 9.72
N PRO A 362 4.86 19.95 8.50
CA PRO A 362 4.02 19.65 7.35
C PRO A 362 3.49 18.21 7.40
N THR A 363 2.32 17.98 6.83
CA THR A 363 1.85 16.64 6.47
C THR A 363 2.56 16.20 5.19
N ILE A 364 3.12 14.99 5.18
CA ILE A 364 3.74 14.37 4.00
C ILE A 364 3.09 13.01 3.81
N THR A 365 2.00 12.98 3.04
CA THR A 365 1.10 11.84 2.81
C THR A 365 1.84 10.61 2.27
N TRP A 366 2.70 10.78 1.27
CA TRP A 366 3.50 9.69 0.69
C TRP A 366 4.57 9.10 1.63
N LEU A 367 4.90 9.78 2.73
CA LEU A 367 5.75 9.24 3.81
C LEU A 367 4.93 8.76 5.02
N GLY A 368 3.61 8.90 4.99
CA GLY A 368 2.74 8.70 6.15
C GLY A 368 3.08 9.65 7.30
N VAL A 369 3.72 10.79 7.04
CA VAL A 369 4.15 11.71 8.09
C VAL A 369 3.02 12.68 8.37
N TYR A 370 2.39 12.51 9.53
CA TYR A 370 1.33 13.41 10.02
C TYR A 370 1.87 14.22 11.22
N PRO A 371 1.45 15.48 11.39
CA PRO A 371 1.97 16.39 12.41
C PRO A 371 1.42 16.09 13.81
N THR A 372 1.53 14.84 14.27
CA THR A 372 1.12 14.41 15.62
C THR A 372 2.23 13.66 16.34
N TRP A 373 2.31 13.79 17.67
CA TRP A 373 3.29 13.06 18.46
C TRP A 373 3.13 11.54 18.36
N GLN A 374 1.89 11.06 18.29
CA GLN A 374 1.57 9.64 18.27
C GLN A 374 2.05 8.97 16.97
N THR A 375 1.78 9.57 15.81
CA THR A 375 2.22 9.06 14.50
C THR A 375 3.76 9.08 14.39
N LEU A 376 4.38 10.20 14.75
CA LEU A 376 5.83 10.38 14.65
C LEU A 376 6.61 9.49 15.62
N SER A 377 6.12 9.30 16.86
CA SER A 377 6.80 8.46 17.84
C SER A 377 6.90 7.00 17.39
N LEU A 378 5.86 6.46 16.76
CA LEU A 378 5.88 5.11 16.20
C LEU A 378 6.86 4.99 15.03
N GLN A 379 6.87 5.99 14.14
CA GLN A 379 7.82 6.05 13.01
C GLN A 379 9.28 6.17 13.49
N VAL A 380 9.55 6.98 14.53
CA VAL A 380 10.88 7.07 15.17
C VAL A 380 11.28 5.74 15.79
N LEU A 381 10.37 5.05 16.47
CA LEU A 381 10.62 3.73 17.04
C LEU A 381 11.01 2.72 15.96
N LEU A 382 10.33 2.72 14.81
CA LEU A 382 10.70 1.87 13.67
C LEU A 382 12.10 2.18 13.14
N VAL A 383 12.49 3.46 13.04
CA VAL A 383 13.83 3.87 12.62
C VAL A 383 14.89 3.35 13.60
N ILE A 384 14.65 3.48 14.90
CA ILE A 384 15.55 2.95 15.93
C ILE A 384 15.66 1.42 15.79
N ALA A 385 14.53 0.72 15.65
CA ALA A 385 14.51 -0.73 15.49
C ALA A 385 15.27 -1.19 14.23
N ALA A 386 15.15 -0.46 13.12
CA ALA A 386 15.89 -0.74 11.88
C ALA A 386 17.39 -0.56 12.05
N ILE A 387 17.83 0.54 12.71
CA ILE A 387 19.24 0.80 12.98
C ILE A 387 19.83 -0.31 13.86
N ILE A 388 19.14 -0.67 14.95
CA ILE A 388 19.56 -1.77 15.83
C ILE A 388 19.67 -3.06 15.03
N GLY A 389 18.63 -3.39 14.25
CA GLY A 389 18.61 -4.57 13.40
C GLY A 389 19.81 -4.64 12.45
N LEU A 390 20.10 -3.54 11.73
CA LEU A 390 21.23 -3.46 10.82
C LEU A 390 22.55 -3.70 11.56
N ILE A 391 22.76 -3.06 12.72
CA ILE A 391 23.97 -3.23 13.53
C ILE A 391 24.16 -4.71 13.92
N TYR A 392 23.09 -5.40 14.36
CA TYR A 392 23.16 -6.83 14.69
C TYR A 392 23.45 -7.71 13.47
N SER A 393 22.82 -7.41 12.33
CA SER A 393 23.03 -8.15 11.09
C SER A 393 24.48 -8.05 10.58
N PHE A 394 25.13 -6.89 10.76
CA PHE A 394 26.51 -6.66 10.35
C PHE A 394 27.55 -7.06 11.42
N LYS A 395 27.28 -6.97 12.73
CA LYS A 395 28.21 -7.45 13.77
C LYS A 395 28.42 -8.96 13.76
N GLY A 396 27.42 -9.74 13.33
CA GLY A 396 27.58 -11.17 13.09
C GLY A 396 28.56 -11.53 11.97
N ASN A 397 29.09 -10.55 11.21
CA ASN A 397 30.06 -10.78 10.14
C ASN A 397 31.53 -10.70 10.58
N GLU A 398 31.84 -10.10 11.74
CA GLU A 398 33.23 -9.94 12.19
C GLU A 398 33.77 -11.17 12.95
N GLN A 399 32.90 -12.08 13.41
CA GLN A 399 33.32 -13.25 14.20
C GLN A 399 33.71 -14.49 13.34
N VAL A 400 33.69 -14.37 12.01
CA VAL A 400 34.04 -15.48 11.09
C VAL A 400 35.07 -15.04 10.02
N ALA A 401 35.78 -13.94 10.27
CA ALA A 401 36.90 -13.51 9.43
C ALA A 401 38.22 -14.12 9.91
#